data_AF-X0YT72-F1
#
_entry.id   AF-X0YT72-F1
#
_cell.length_a   1.000
_cell.length_b   1.000
_cell.length_c   1.000
_cell.angle_alpha   90.00
_cell.angle_beta   90.00
_cell.angle_gamma   90.00
#
_symmetry.space_group_name_H-M   'P 1'
#
loop_
_entity.id
_entity.type
_entity.pdbx_description
1 polymer ?
#
loop_
_entity_poly.entity_id
_entity_poly.type
_entity_poly.pdbx_seq_one_letter_code
_entity_poly.pdbx_strand_id
1 'polypeptide(L)'
;VLLSDVIDEDELKTGVRREGIYFGMQGFVVRISLSIQAIMISSVLTSTGYNAELKVQPSSVELGIRSLISIIPIISLALAFISISFYPLYGKKLVEIKEQVEKLHKKKIKKLE
;
A
#
# COMPACT_ATOMS: atom_id res chain seq x y z
N VAL A 1 7.76 4.25 -5.39
CA VAL A 1 7.96 4.10 -6.85
C VAL A 1 6.63 4.11 -7.58
N LEU A 2 5.76 3.10 -7.43
CA LEU A 2 4.45 3.07 -8.11
C LEU A 2 3.56 4.31 -7.87
N LEU A 3 3.54 4.81 -6.64
CA LEU A 3 2.80 6.03 -6.30
C LEU A 3 3.38 7.26 -7.01
N SER A 4 4.71 7.34 -7.11
CA SER A 4 5.41 8.42 -7.82
C SER A 4 5.09 8.39 -9.31
N ASP A 5 5.06 7.21 -9.92
CA ASP A 5 4.69 7.07 -11.34
C ASP A 5 3.24 7.54 -11.61
N VAL A 6 2.32 7.34 -10.65
CA VAL A 6 0.94 7.87 -10.74
C VAL A 6 0.92 9.39 -10.59
N ILE A 7 1.70 9.93 -9.65
CA ILE A 7 1.81 11.39 -9.45
C ILE A 7 2.39 12.06 -10.70
N ASP A 8 3.36 11.44 -11.34
CA ASP A 8 3.96 11.90 -12.59
C ASP A 8 2.93 11.88 -13.75
N GLU A 9 2.12 10.81 -13.87
CA GLU A 9 1.00 10.77 -14.82
C GLU A 9 -0.05 11.86 -14.55
N ASP A 10 -0.35 12.13 -13.28
CA ASP A 10 -1.27 13.20 -12.86
C ASP A 10 -0.70 14.61 -13.13
N GLU A 11 0.61 14.81 -12.93
CA GLU A 11 1.28 16.06 -13.27
C GLU A 11 1.17 16.35 -14.78
N LEU A 12 1.31 15.33 -15.64
CA LEU A 12 1.12 15.50 -17.08
C LEU A 12 -0.30 15.92 -17.45
N LYS A 13 -1.32 15.38 -16.76
CA LYS A 13 -2.73 15.68 -17.04
C LYS A 13 -3.16 17.03 -16.48
N THR A 14 -2.66 17.42 -15.32
CA THR A 14 -3.13 18.60 -14.57
C THR A 14 -2.18 19.79 -14.65
N GLY A 15 -0.92 19.58 -15.07
CA GLY A 15 0.14 20.58 -15.11
C GLY A 15 0.75 20.94 -13.74
N VAL A 16 0.15 20.45 -12.64
CA VAL A 16 0.52 20.78 -11.26
C VAL A 16 0.98 19.52 -10.54
N ARG A 17 2.10 19.61 -9.82
CA ARG A 17 2.63 18.50 -9.03
C ARG A 17 1.88 18.40 -7.70
N ARG A 18 1.09 17.34 -7.52
CA ARG A 18 0.17 17.16 -6.37
C ARG A 18 0.65 16.13 -5.34
N GLU A 19 1.96 15.95 -5.19
CA GLU A 19 2.57 14.95 -4.30
C GLU A 19 1.98 14.96 -2.88
N GLY A 20 1.77 16.13 -2.29
CA GLY A 20 1.25 16.25 -0.92
C GLY A 20 -0.12 15.59 -0.71
N ILE A 21 -1.01 15.64 -1.71
CA ILE A 21 -2.34 15.01 -1.62
C ILE A 21 -2.21 13.49 -1.65
N TYR A 22 -1.38 12.97 -2.55
CA TYR A 22 -1.15 11.53 -2.69
C TYR A 22 -0.48 10.93 -1.46
N PHE A 23 0.58 11.58 -0.94
CA PHE A 23 1.24 11.12 0.28
C PHE A 23 0.34 11.29 1.52
N GLY A 24 -0.47 12.35 1.59
CA GLY A 24 -1.47 12.51 2.63
C GLY A 24 -2.49 11.38 2.64
N MET A 25 -3.01 11.01 1.46
CA MET A 25 -3.92 9.88 1.29
C MET A 25 -3.26 8.54 1.64
N GLN A 26 -2.03 8.32 1.21
CA GLN A 26 -1.27 7.11 1.58
C GLN A 26 -1.15 6.99 3.10
N GLY A 27 -0.78 8.08 3.78
CA GLY A 27 -0.68 8.10 5.25
C GLY A 27 -2.01 7.80 5.94
N PHE A 28 -3.11 8.35 5.42
CA PHE A 28 -4.46 8.06 5.92
C PHE A 28 -4.84 6.59 5.78
N VAL A 29 -4.61 6.00 4.61
CA VAL A 29 -4.87 4.57 4.34
C VAL A 29 -4.04 3.67 5.24
N VAL A 30 -2.77 4.00 5.48
CA VAL A 30 -1.90 3.24 6.39
C VAL A 30 -2.46 3.25 7.82
N ARG A 31 -2.96 4.39 8.31
CA ARG A 31 -3.56 4.46 9.66
C ARG A 31 -4.78 3.56 9.81
N ILE A 32 -5.69 3.58 8.83
CA ILE A 32 -6.86 2.69 8.81
C ILE A 32 -6.40 1.23 8.78
N SER A 33 -5.39 0.91 7.97
CA SER A 33 -4.84 -0.44 7.86
C SER A 33 -4.30 -0.95 9.19
N LEU A 34 -3.60 -0.10 9.95
CA LEU A 34 -3.13 -0.44 11.30
C LEU A 34 -4.27 -0.67 12.29
N SER A 35 -5.34 0.14 12.23
CA SER A 35 -6.54 -0.08 13.06
C SER A 35 -7.20 -1.42 12.75
N ILE A 36 -7.37 -1.75 11.47
CA ILE A 36 -7.93 -3.03 11.03
C ILE A 36 -7.04 -4.19 11.50
N GLN A 37 -5.72 -4.06 11.36
CA GLN A 37 -4.76 -5.06 11.83
C GLN A 37 -4.89 -5.32 13.33
N ALA A 38 -4.98 -4.26 14.15
CA ALA A 38 -5.13 -4.41 15.60
C ALA A 38 -6.43 -5.14 15.98
N ILE A 39 -7.55 -4.77 15.34
CA ILE A 39 -8.85 -5.43 15.55
C ILE A 39 -8.77 -6.92 15.17
N MET A 40 -8.15 -7.22 14.04
CA MET A 40 -7.98 -8.59 13.54
C MET A 40 -7.18 -9.47 14.51
N ILE A 41 -6.02 -8.98 14.98
CA ILE A 41 -5.18 -9.70 15.96
C ILE A 41 -5.96 -9.92 17.26
N SER A 42 -6.59 -8.85 17.79
CA SER A 42 -7.38 -8.92 19.03
C SER A 42 -8.54 -9.92 18.92
N SER A 43 -9.25 -9.91 17.80
CA SER A 43 -10.36 -10.84 17.55
C SER A 43 -9.90 -12.29 17.53
N VAL A 44 -8.80 -12.61 16.83
CA VAL A 44 -8.26 -13.98 16.78
C VAL A 44 -7.81 -14.44 18.17
N LEU A 45 -7.02 -13.63 18.89
CA LEU A 45 -6.55 -14.00 20.22
C LEU A 45 -7.72 -14.23 21.20
N THR A 46 -8.72 -13.34 21.19
CA THR A 46 -9.91 -13.48 22.04
C THR A 46 -10.70 -14.75 21.70
N SER A 47 -10.92 -15.03 20.41
CA SER A 47 -11.67 -16.21 19.96
C SER A 47 -10.96 -17.54 20.28
N THR A 48 -9.64 -17.54 20.35
CA THR A 48 -8.83 -18.74 20.63
C THR A 48 -8.67 -19.03 22.13
N GLY A 49 -9.14 -18.11 23.00
CA GLY A 49 -9.05 -18.24 24.45
C GLY A 49 -7.68 -17.85 25.02
N TYR A 50 -6.93 -16.99 24.31
CA TYR A 50 -5.63 -16.52 24.79
C TYR A 50 -5.75 -15.83 26.16
N ASN A 51 -4.92 -16.26 27.12
CA ASN A 51 -4.85 -15.64 28.44
C ASN A 51 -3.39 -15.50 28.89
N ALA A 52 -2.91 -14.27 28.98
CA ALA A 52 -1.53 -13.95 29.33
C ALA A 52 -1.08 -14.46 30.73
N GLU A 53 -2.00 -14.78 31.64
CA GLU A 53 -1.69 -15.27 32.99
C GLU A 53 -1.42 -16.78 33.03
N LEU A 54 -1.83 -17.53 32.00
CA LEU A 54 -1.62 -18.97 31.95
C LEU A 54 -0.19 -19.32 31.52
N LYS A 55 0.49 -20.15 32.32
CA LYS A 55 1.82 -20.71 31.97
C LYS A 55 1.79 -21.60 30.73
N VAL A 56 0.65 -22.27 30.48
CA VAL A 56 0.44 -23.14 29.33
C VAL A 56 -0.84 -22.69 28.63
N GLN A 57 -0.71 -22.31 27.36
CA GLN A 57 -1.84 -21.88 26.54
C GLN A 57 -2.60 -23.07 25.95
N PRO A 58 -3.91 -22.93 25.67
CA PRO A 58 -4.64 -23.88 24.85
C PRO A 58 -4.01 -24.08 23.47
N SER A 59 -4.10 -25.29 22.91
CA SER A 59 -3.61 -25.59 21.55
C SER A 59 -4.31 -24.78 20.45
N SER A 60 -5.53 -24.29 20.71
CA SER A 60 -6.25 -23.36 19.83
C SER A 60 -5.51 -22.04 19.61
N VAL A 61 -4.79 -21.55 20.62
CA VAL A 61 -4.01 -20.31 20.54
C VAL A 61 -2.86 -20.46 19.55
N GLU A 62 -2.17 -21.60 19.56
CA GLU A 62 -1.09 -21.88 18.61
C GLU A 62 -1.61 -21.87 17.17
N LEU A 63 -2.74 -22.54 16.92
CA LEU A 63 -3.38 -22.53 15.59
C LEU A 63 -3.82 -21.11 15.18
N GLY A 64 -4.36 -20.34 16.12
CA GLY A 64 -4.71 -18.94 15.91
C GLY A 64 -3.52 -18.08 15.47
N ILE A 65 -2.42 -18.13 16.21
CA ILE A 65 -1.19 -17.39 15.88
C ILE A 65 -0.62 -17.85 14.55
N ARG A 66 -0.56 -19.17 14.29
CA ARG A 66 -0.12 -19.73 13.00
C ARG A 66 -0.95 -19.17 11.85
N SER A 67 -2.27 -19.02 12.01
CA SER A 67 -3.13 -18.44 10.98
C SER A 67 -2.83 -16.96 10.71
N LEU A 68 -2.53 -16.17 11.76
CA LEU A 68 -2.18 -14.74 11.65
C LEU A 68 -0.89 -14.52 10.84
N ILE A 69 0.08 -15.44 10.93
CA ILE A 69 1.37 -15.32 10.23
C ILE A 69 1.43 -16.06 8.88
N SER A 70 0.43 -16.89 8.56
CA SER A 70 0.39 -17.66 7.33
C SER A 70 -0.79 -17.30 6.44
N ILE A 71 -2.01 -17.69 6.82
CA ILE A 71 -3.23 -17.52 6.03
C ILE A 71 -3.48 -16.03 5.73
N ILE A 72 -3.37 -15.16 6.74
CA ILE A 72 -3.68 -13.74 6.58
C ILE A 72 -2.69 -13.03 5.64
N PRO A 73 -1.36 -13.23 5.76
CA PRO A 73 -0.39 -12.75 4.78
C PRO A 73 -0.63 -13.32 3.39
N ILE A 74 -0.98 -14.61 3.25
CA ILE A 74 -1.27 -15.22 1.95
C ILE A 74 -2.46 -14.52 1.27
N ILE A 75 -3.55 -14.29 2.00
CA ILE A 75 -4.71 -13.58 1.46
C ILE A 75 -4.34 -12.15 1.08
N SER A 76 -3.59 -11.45 1.94
CA SER A 76 -3.12 -10.08 1.68
C SER A 76 -2.25 -10.01 0.42
N LEU A 77 -1.35 -10.98 0.21
CA LEU A 77 -0.51 -11.08 -0.97
C LEU A 77 -1.32 -11.41 -2.23
N ALA A 78 -2.31 -12.30 -2.14
CA ALA A 78 -3.20 -12.60 -3.25
C ALA A 78 -3.99 -11.36 -3.69
N LEU A 79 -4.53 -10.60 -2.74
CA LEU A 79 -5.20 -9.32 -3.01
C LEU A 79 -4.25 -8.30 -3.64
N ALA A 80 -3.02 -8.17 -3.11
CA ALA A 80 -2.01 -7.28 -3.67
C ALA A 80 -1.64 -7.67 -5.12
N PHE A 81 -1.53 -8.97 -5.40
CA PHE A 81 -1.27 -9.49 -6.73
C PHE A 81 -2.41 -9.18 -7.70
N ILE A 82 -3.66 -9.33 -7.27
CA ILE A 82 -4.82 -8.94 -8.07
C ILE A 82 -4.79 -7.43 -8.34
N SER A 83 -4.56 -6.60 -7.31
CA SER A 83 -4.49 -5.14 -7.47
C SER A 83 -3.38 -4.70 -8.43
N ILE A 84 -2.19 -5.29 -8.34
CA ILE A 84 -1.07 -4.93 -9.24
C ILE A 84 -1.30 -5.41 -10.67
N SER A 85 -2.08 -6.47 -10.88
CA SER A 85 -2.44 -6.96 -12.22
C SER A 85 -3.29 -5.96 -13.00
N PHE A 86 -4.03 -5.08 -12.32
CA PHE A 86 -4.79 -3.98 -12.92
C PHE A 86 -3.98 -2.69 -13.07
N TYR A 87 -2.72 -2.65 -12.62
CA TYR A 87 -1.89 -1.44 -12.68
C TYR A 87 -1.49 -1.16 -14.14
N PRO A 88 -1.88 -0.01 -14.73
CA PRO A 88 -1.72 0.23 -16.17
C PRO A 88 -0.34 0.82 -16.54
N LEU A 89 0.48 1.21 -15.57
CA LEU A 89 1.73 1.94 -15.79
C LEU A 89 2.93 0.99 -15.81
N TYR A 90 3.08 0.25 -16.90
CA TYR A 90 4.21 -0.67 -17.09
C TYR A 90 4.73 -0.64 -18.53
N GLY A 91 5.94 -1.18 -18.74
CA GLY A 91 6.55 -1.32 -20.06
C GLY A 91 6.66 0.00 -20.82
N LYS A 92 6.21 0.00 -22.08
CA LYS A 92 6.31 1.16 -22.99
C LYS A 92 5.60 2.40 -22.45
N LYS A 93 4.40 2.24 -21.86
CA LYS A 93 3.62 3.36 -21.33
C LYS A 93 4.36 4.09 -20.21
N LEU A 94 5.03 3.34 -19.34
CA LEU A 94 5.80 3.91 -18.23
C LEU A 94 7.00 4.72 -18.74
N VAL A 95 7.71 4.21 -19.74
CA VAL A 95 8.85 4.90 -20.36
C VAL A 95 8.38 6.21 -21.00
N GLU A 96 7.29 6.16 -21.77
CA GLU A 96 6.73 7.34 -22.43
C GLU A 96 6.34 8.44 -21.43
N ILE A 97 5.69 8.09 -20.32
CA ILE A 97 5.32 9.06 -19.28
C ILE A 97 6.56 9.73 -18.69
N LYS A 98 7.61 8.95 -18.38
CA LYS A 98 8.86 9.50 -17.83
C LYS A 98 9.52 10.50 -18.78
N GLU A 99 9.57 10.18 -20.08
CA GLU A 99 10.10 11.11 -21.08
C GLU A 99 9.25 12.38 -21.22
N GLN A 100 7.92 12.26 -21.16
CA GLN A 100 7.02 13.41 -21.24
C GLN A 100 7.18 14.34 -20.03
N VAL A 101 7.34 13.78 -18.82
CA VAL A 101 7.58 14.55 -17.59
C VAL A 101 8.91 15.28 -17.66
N GLU A 102 9.98 14.62 -18.09
CA GLU A 102 11.30 15.24 -18.24
C GLU A 102 11.25 16.43 -19.24
N LYS A 103 10.55 16.26 -20.37
CA LYS A 103 10.31 17.34 -21.34
C LYS A 103 9.53 18.50 -20.73
N LEU A 104 8.50 18.21 -19.92
CA LEU A 104 7.72 19.22 -19.20
C LEU A 104 8.60 20.02 -18.24
N HIS A 105 9.42 19.35 -17.44
CA HIS A 105 10.31 19.99 -16.47
C HIS A 105 11.36 20.87 -17.16
N LYS A 106 11.99 20.40 -18.25
CA LYS A 106 12.91 21.22 -19.07
C LYS A 106 12.24 22.48 -19.62
N LYS A 107 10.99 22.37 -20.09
CA LYS A 107 10.22 23.53 -20.58
C LYS A 107 9.89 24.52 -19.46
N LYS A 108 9.53 24.04 -18.26
CA LYS A 108 9.27 24.90 -17.09
C LYS A 108 10.52 25.68 -16.71
N ILE A 109 11.69 25.03 -16.67
CA ILE A 109 12.98 25.67 -16.35
C ILE A 109 13.33 26.75 -17.38
N LYS A 110 13.27 26.44 -18.68
CA LYS A 110 13.54 27.41 -19.76
C LYS A 110 12.62 28.63 -19.78
N LYS A 111 11.44 28.57 -19.16
CA LYS A 111 10.51 29.69 -19.05
C LYS A 111 10.86 30.63 -17.89
N LEU A 112 11.66 30.15 -16.94
CA LEU A 112 12.11 30.88 -15.76
C LEU A 112 13.47 31.57 -15.99
N GLU A 113 14.24 31.09 -16.97
CA GLU A 113 15.43 31.76 -17.54
C GLU A 113 15.03 32.89 -18.50
#